data_AF-A0A1H3IVH1-F1
#
_entry.id   AF-A0A1H3IVH1-F1
#
_cell.length_a   1.000
_cell.length_b   1.000
_cell.length_c   1.000
_cell.angle_alpha   90.00
_cell.angle_beta   90.00
_cell.angle_gamma   90.00
#
_symmetry.space_group_name_H-M   'P 1'
#
loop_
_entity.id
_entity.type
_entity.pdbx_description
1 polymer ?
#
loop_
_entity_poly.entity_id
_entity_poly.type
_entity_poly.pdbx_seq_one_letter_code
_entity_poly.pdbx_strand_id
1 'polypeptide(L)'
;MATDSTFEEDVIHLWRTLRSVVLVLVFIFGAIITSLIVGYVGIVVLDQAFPVAQRSETARFLASAAFSELGYAIFVGGLLSWKADLLPAGLRFRRPTRRDARWILGSILVMIVTEYVLTSLFTFFNAPTAQNATAIEATKHASLPMFGGLIVVSLLITGPCEEILFRGLIQGYLRRYFSAIGAILLASLFFASVHLFALQGSLSGIRNVLLSLFALSLILGFAYERTDSLFVPILIHGSYNAILFANLGLTSLY
;
A
#
# COMPACT_ATOMS: atom_id res chain seq x y z
N MET A 1 3.59 47.45 -17.73
CA MET A 1 4.11 46.32 -18.53
C MET A 1 4.71 45.28 -17.56
N ALA A 2 3.90 44.78 -16.61
CA ALA A 2 4.35 43.98 -15.47
C ALA A 2 3.46 42.75 -15.22
N THR A 3 2.77 42.27 -16.26
CA THR A 3 1.75 41.20 -16.17
C THR A 3 2.14 39.92 -16.90
N ASP A 4 3.18 39.95 -17.74
CA ASP A 4 3.58 38.77 -18.54
C ASP A 4 4.46 37.79 -17.76
N SER A 5 5.26 38.27 -16.80
CA SER A 5 6.16 37.40 -16.01
C SER A 5 5.41 36.46 -15.07
N THR A 6 4.25 36.86 -14.55
CA THR A 6 3.46 36.02 -13.65
C THR A 6 2.73 34.91 -14.40
N PHE A 7 2.22 35.19 -15.61
CA PHE A 7 1.53 34.18 -16.41
C PHE A 7 2.47 33.07 -16.87
N GLU A 8 3.68 33.42 -17.33
CA GLU A 8 4.67 32.43 -17.75
C GLU A 8 5.16 31.57 -16.58
N GLU A 9 5.41 32.17 -15.40
CA GLU A 9 5.74 31.44 -14.18
C GLU A 9 4.61 30.50 -13.72
N ASP A 10 3.36 30.95 -13.78
CA ASP A 10 2.17 30.15 -13.45
C ASP A 10 2.03 28.94 -14.40
N VAL A 11 2.25 29.16 -15.70
CA VAL A 11 2.22 28.09 -16.73
C VAL A 11 3.34 27.08 -16.50
N ILE A 12 4.56 27.53 -16.19
CA ILE A 12 5.70 26.66 -15.87
C ILE A 12 5.41 25.85 -14.61
N HIS A 13 4.88 26.48 -13.56
CA HIS A 13 4.51 25.79 -12.32
C HIS A 13 3.43 24.74 -12.56
N LEU A 14 2.40 25.07 -13.33
CA LEU A 14 1.34 24.15 -13.73
C LEU A 14 1.89 22.94 -14.48
N TRP A 15 2.76 23.17 -15.48
CA TRP A 15 3.40 22.10 -16.24
C TRP A 15 4.24 21.16 -15.37
N ARG A 16 5.03 21.71 -14.44
CA ARG A 16 5.82 20.91 -13.49
C ARG A 16 4.92 20.07 -12.59
N THR A 17 3.82 20.64 -12.14
CA THR A 17 2.81 19.98 -11.30
C THR A 17 2.15 18.83 -12.06
N LEU A 18 1.64 19.07 -13.28
CA LEU A 18 1.03 18.04 -14.13
C LEU A 18 2.01 16.91 -14.45
N ARG A 19 3.23 17.26 -14.86
CA ARG A 19 4.30 16.29 -15.09
C ARG A 19 4.58 15.44 -13.84
N SER A 20 4.54 16.03 -12.65
CA SER A 20 4.78 15.27 -11.41
C SER A 20 3.72 14.20 -11.19
N VAL A 21 2.45 14.52 -11.42
CA VAL A 21 1.32 13.58 -11.30
C VAL A 21 1.42 12.47 -12.36
N VAL A 22 1.75 12.82 -13.60
CA VAL A 22 1.96 11.82 -14.68
C VAL A 22 3.09 10.87 -14.33
N LEU A 23 4.21 11.35 -13.79
CA LEU A 23 5.32 10.49 -13.38
C LEU A 23 4.94 9.57 -12.22
N VAL A 24 4.15 10.05 -11.26
CA VAL A 24 3.61 9.20 -10.19
C VAL A 24 2.73 8.08 -10.76
N LEU A 25 1.87 8.38 -11.74
CA LEU A 25 1.08 7.36 -12.43
C LEU A 25 1.98 6.35 -13.14
N VAL A 26 3.05 6.79 -13.83
CA VAL A 26 4.02 5.88 -14.45
C VAL A 26 4.68 4.96 -13.42
N PHE A 27 5.03 5.48 -12.23
CA PHE A 27 5.57 4.65 -11.15
C PHE A 27 4.56 3.61 -10.67
N ILE A 28 3.31 4.00 -10.47
CA ILE A 28 2.24 3.10 -10.04
C ILE A 28 1.98 2.00 -11.08
N PHE A 29 1.77 2.37 -12.35
CA PHE A 29 1.53 1.41 -13.42
C PHE A 29 2.73 0.49 -13.65
N GLY A 30 3.95 1.04 -13.61
CA GLY A 30 5.17 0.24 -13.71
C GLY A 30 5.28 -0.78 -12.57
N ALA A 31 4.95 -0.38 -11.34
CA ALA A 31 4.96 -1.26 -10.18
C ALA A 31 3.89 -2.36 -10.29
N ILE A 32 2.66 -2.01 -10.69
CA ILE A 32 1.57 -2.98 -10.91
C ILE A 32 1.93 -3.98 -12.02
N ILE A 33 2.42 -3.50 -13.16
CA ILE A 33 2.79 -4.37 -14.28
C ILE A 33 3.93 -5.32 -13.87
N THR A 34 4.94 -4.80 -13.18
CA THR A 34 6.06 -5.62 -12.69
C THR A 34 5.56 -6.65 -11.68
N SER A 35 4.68 -6.26 -10.76
CA SER A 35 4.01 -7.13 -9.79
C SER A 35 3.27 -8.29 -10.49
N LEU A 36 2.45 -7.98 -11.49
CA LEU A 36 1.70 -8.99 -12.24
C LEU A 36 2.62 -9.94 -13.02
N ILE A 37 3.65 -9.41 -13.69
CA ILE A 37 4.61 -10.22 -14.45
C ILE A 37 5.39 -11.14 -13.51
N VAL A 38 5.96 -10.60 -12.43
CA VAL A 38 6.75 -11.38 -11.47
C VAL A 38 5.89 -12.39 -10.73
N GLY A 39 4.66 -12.03 -10.36
CA GLY A 39 3.68 -12.95 -9.79
C GLY A 39 3.40 -14.13 -10.73
N TYR A 40 3.10 -13.86 -12.00
CA TYR A 40 2.83 -14.89 -13.00
C TYR A 40 4.05 -15.77 -13.29
N VAL A 41 5.21 -15.17 -13.60
CA VAL A 41 6.45 -15.89 -13.90
C VAL A 41 6.90 -16.72 -12.70
N GLY A 42 6.83 -16.15 -11.50
CA GLY A 42 7.18 -16.84 -10.25
C GLY A 42 6.38 -18.12 -10.06
N ILE A 43 5.07 -18.08 -10.33
CA ILE A 43 4.21 -19.27 -10.25
C ILE A 43 4.55 -20.29 -11.33
N VAL A 44 4.74 -19.85 -12.59
CA VAL A 44 5.13 -20.77 -13.68
C VAL A 44 6.44 -21.48 -13.36
N VAL A 45 7.45 -20.76 -12.87
CA VAL A 45 8.74 -21.34 -12.48
C VAL A 45 8.59 -22.29 -11.30
N LEU A 46 7.81 -21.90 -10.29
CA LEU A 46 7.54 -22.72 -9.10
C LEU A 46 6.87 -24.04 -9.49
N ASP A 47 5.87 -23.99 -10.37
CA ASP A 47 5.14 -25.17 -10.84
C ASP A 47 6.04 -26.14 -11.61
N GLN A 48 7.03 -25.64 -12.36
CA GLN A 48 8.01 -26.48 -13.06
C GLN A 48 9.07 -27.06 -12.11
N ALA A 49 9.50 -26.30 -11.11
CA ALA A 49 10.59 -26.67 -10.22
C ALA A 49 10.17 -27.54 -9.02
N PHE A 50 8.95 -27.33 -8.49
CA PHE A 50 8.48 -27.95 -7.26
C PHE A 50 7.04 -28.49 -7.41
N PRO A 51 6.87 -29.81 -7.66
CA PRO A 51 5.55 -30.43 -7.74
C PRO A 51 4.73 -30.34 -6.44
N VAL A 52 5.36 -30.01 -5.30
CA VAL A 52 4.68 -29.85 -4.00
C VAL A 52 3.78 -28.61 -3.98
N ALA A 53 4.13 -27.53 -4.67
CA ALA A 53 3.26 -26.36 -4.80
C ALA A 53 1.98 -26.69 -5.58
N GLN A 54 2.04 -27.65 -6.50
CA GLN A 54 0.87 -28.18 -7.22
C GLN A 54 -0.04 -29.04 -6.32
N ARG A 55 0.44 -29.49 -5.15
CA ARG A 55 -0.34 -30.33 -4.21
C ARG A 55 -1.05 -29.55 -3.11
N SER A 56 -0.72 -28.27 -2.91
CA SER A 56 -1.32 -27.42 -1.86
C SER A 56 -1.72 -26.06 -2.42
N GLU A 57 -3.03 -25.82 -2.50
CA GLU A 57 -3.58 -24.54 -2.95
C GLU A 57 -3.13 -23.38 -2.04
N THR A 58 -3.02 -23.63 -0.73
CA THR A 58 -2.46 -22.67 0.24
C THR A 58 -1.03 -22.28 -0.11
N ALA A 59 -0.15 -23.25 -0.35
CA ALA A 59 1.25 -22.97 -0.69
C ALA A 59 1.35 -22.19 -2.01
N ARG A 60 0.57 -22.58 -3.02
CA ARG A 60 0.50 -21.90 -4.32
C ARG A 60 0.02 -20.44 -4.16
N PHE A 61 -1.01 -20.22 -3.36
CA PHE A 61 -1.55 -18.88 -3.13
C PHE A 61 -0.56 -17.98 -2.38
N LEU A 62 0.05 -18.47 -1.29
CA LEU A 62 1.06 -17.72 -0.54
C LEU A 62 2.30 -17.40 -1.38
N ALA A 63 2.74 -18.35 -2.23
CA ALA A 63 3.82 -18.09 -3.17
C ALA A 63 3.42 -17.01 -4.19
N SER A 64 2.20 -17.07 -4.74
CA SER A 64 1.69 -16.07 -5.68
C SER A 64 1.64 -14.68 -5.07
N ALA A 65 1.13 -14.57 -3.84
CA ALA A 65 1.13 -13.33 -3.08
C ALA A 65 2.56 -12.81 -2.88
N ALA A 66 3.47 -13.65 -2.39
CA ALA A 66 4.87 -13.27 -2.17
C ALA A 66 5.59 -12.82 -3.47
N PHE A 67 5.39 -13.50 -4.59
CA PHE A 67 5.98 -13.12 -5.87
C PHE A 67 5.40 -11.82 -6.42
N SER A 68 4.09 -11.61 -6.26
CA SER A 68 3.44 -10.36 -6.68
C SER A 68 4.03 -9.17 -5.91
N GLU A 69 4.22 -9.32 -4.60
CA GLU A 69 4.85 -8.31 -3.75
C GLU A 69 6.35 -8.11 -4.07
N LEU A 70 7.06 -9.19 -4.41
CA LEU A 70 8.44 -9.11 -4.87
C LEU A 70 8.57 -8.29 -6.16
N GLY A 71 7.58 -8.34 -7.04
CA GLY A 71 7.56 -7.49 -8.24
C GLY A 71 7.49 -6.00 -7.91
N TYR A 72 6.77 -5.60 -6.85
CA TYR A 72 6.82 -4.24 -6.33
C TYR A 72 8.23 -3.88 -5.84
N ALA A 73 8.87 -4.77 -5.07
CA ALA A 73 10.22 -4.57 -4.58
C ALA A 73 11.25 -4.41 -5.72
N ILE A 74 11.14 -5.26 -6.76
CA ILE A 74 12.01 -5.21 -7.94
C ILE A 74 11.82 -3.88 -8.68
N PHE A 75 10.58 -3.45 -8.90
CA PHE A 75 10.31 -2.18 -9.56
C PHE A 75 10.91 -1.00 -8.78
N VAL A 76 10.66 -0.94 -7.48
CA VAL A 76 11.19 0.08 -6.57
C VAL A 76 12.73 0.08 -6.57
N GLY A 77 13.36 -1.09 -6.45
CA GLY A 77 14.81 -1.24 -6.48
C GLY A 77 15.43 -0.83 -7.82
N GLY A 78 14.78 -1.18 -8.92
CA GLY A 78 15.16 -0.75 -10.26
C GLY A 78 15.08 0.76 -10.44
N LEU A 79 14.00 1.39 -9.96
CA LEU A 79 13.84 2.85 -10.02
C LEU A 79 14.88 3.58 -9.18
N LEU A 80 15.15 3.09 -7.96
CA LEU A 80 16.19 3.63 -7.08
C LEU A 80 17.60 3.51 -7.69
N SER A 81 17.85 2.44 -8.45
CA SER A 81 19.16 2.20 -9.06
C SER A 81 19.36 2.99 -10.35
N TRP A 82 18.31 3.16 -11.16
CA TRP A 82 18.40 3.75 -12.49
C TRP A 82 18.06 5.24 -12.56
N LYS A 83 17.20 5.72 -11.66
CA LYS A 83 16.67 7.10 -11.66
C LYS A 83 16.69 7.74 -10.27
N ALA A 84 17.80 7.57 -9.56
CA ALA A 84 18.01 8.17 -8.24
C ALA A 84 17.85 9.70 -8.23
N ASP A 85 18.13 10.36 -9.36
CA ASP A 85 17.96 11.79 -9.60
C ASP A 85 16.49 12.25 -9.56
N LEU A 86 15.57 11.40 -10.01
CA LEU A 86 14.14 11.68 -9.98
C LEU A 86 13.54 11.58 -8.58
N LEU A 87 14.20 10.87 -7.66
CA LEU A 87 13.66 10.52 -6.36
C LEU A 87 14.12 11.48 -5.26
N PRO A 88 13.38 11.61 -4.14
CA PRO A 88 13.79 12.41 -2.98
C PRO A 88 15.25 12.15 -2.60
N ALA A 89 15.93 13.15 -2.03
CA ALA A 89 17.31 13.01 -1.58
C ALA A 89 17.39 11.97 -0.44
N GLY A 90 17.50 10.70 -0.81
CA GLY A 90 17.45 9.56 0.08
C GLY A 90 16.04 9.20 0.57
N LEU A 91 15.78 7.89 0.65
CA LEU A 91 14.70 7.35 1.46
C LEU A 91 15.04 7.56 2.95
N ARG A 92 14.08 8.03 3.74
CA ARG A 92 14.29 8.41 5.15
C ARG A 92 14.30 7.20 6.08
N PHE A 93 15.33 6.38 6.03
CA PHE A 93 15.52 5.23 6.93
C PHE A 93 16.24 5.63 8.22
N ARG A 94 15.49 6.23 9.15
CA ARG A 94 15.98 6.52 10.51
C ARG A 94 15.53 5.43 11.47
N ARG A 95 16.46 4.83 12.23
CA ARG A 95 16.12 3.80 13.24
C ARG A 95 15.06 4.34 14.22
N PRO A 96 13.97 3.58 14.47
CA PRO A 96 12.93 4.00 15.41
C PRO A 96 13.48 4.24 16.82
N THR A 97 13.02 5.30 17.45
CA THR A 97 13.29 5.65 18.84
C THR A 97 12.13 5.22 19.75
N ARG A 98 12.30 5.32 21.07
CA ARG A 98 11.19 5.11 22.03
C ARG A 98 10.00 6.04 21.79
N ARG A 99 10.23 7.25 21.26
CA ARG A 99 9.15 8.16 20.89
C ARG A 99 8.37 7.63 19.70
N ASP A 100 9.05 7.00 18.76
CA ASP A 100 8.45 6.42 17.56
C ASP A 100 7.62 5.17 17.91
N ALA A 101 7.98 4.42 18.96
CA ALA A 101 7.14 3.33 19.46
C ALA A 101 5.73 3.80 19.86
N ARG A 102 5.60 5.00 20.45
CA ARG A 102 4.29 5.59 20.75
C ARG A 102 3.51 5.97 19.49
N TRP A 103 4.21 6.45 18.46
CA TRP A 103 3.59 6.70 17.16
C TRP A 103 3.13 5.41 16.50
N ILE A 104 3.95 4.36 16.54
CA ILE A 104 3.60 3.05 15.97
C ILE A 104 2.35 2.49 16.66
N LEU A 105 2.38 2.35 17.99
CA LEU A 105 1.26 1.80 18.75
C LEU A 105 0.01 2.68 18.67
N GLY A 106 0.18 4.00 18.77
CA GLY A 106 -0.91 4.96 18.67
C GLY A 106 -1.57 4.94 17.29
N SER A 107 -0.79 4.93 16.20
CA SER A 107 -1.33 4.87 14.84
C SER A 107 -1.99 3.53 14.54
N ILE A 108 -1.47 2.40 15.02
CA ILE A 108 -2.14 1.09 14.90
C ILE A 108 -3.51 1.15 15.58
N LEU A 109 -3.57 1.66 16.81
CA LEU A 109 -4.83 1.82 17.53
C LEU A 109 -5.80 2.74 16.80
N VAL A 110 -5.33 3.89 16.31
CA VAL A 110 -6.16 4.82 15.53
C VAL A 110 -6.69 4.15 14.27
N MET A 111 -5.86 3.40 13.53
CA MET A 111 -6.30 2.67 12.33
C MET A 111 -7.38 1.62 12.66
N ILE A 112 -7.22 0.86 13.74
CA ILE A 112 -8.23 -0.12 14.19
C ILE A 112 -9.55 0.59 14.55
N VAL A 113 -9.47 1.68 15.32
CA VAL A 113 -10.65 2.45 15.71
C VAL A 113 -11.32 3.08 14.49
N THR A 114 -10.55 3.64 13.56
CA THR A 114 -11.06 4.20 12.31
C THR A 114 -11.81 3.14 11.51
N GLU A 115 -11.22 1.96 11.32
CA GLU A 115 -11.86 0.86 10.58
C GLU A 115 -13.14 0.37 11.27
N TYR A 116 -13.10 0.22 12.59
CA TYR A 116 -14.28 -0.18 13.37
C TYR A 116 -15.41 0.84 13.27
N VAL A 117 -15.10 2.14 13.38
CA VAL A 117 -16.07 3.22 13.25
C VAL A 117 -16.66 3.24 11.84
N LEU A 118 -15.83 3.16 10.79
CA LEU A 118 -16.29 3.18 9.41
C LEU A 118 -17.19 1.97 9.10
N THR A 119 -16.78 0.77 9.51
CA THR A 119 -17.59 -0.45 9.33
C THR A 119 -18.90 -0.38 10.10
N SER A 120 -18.90 0.17 11.32
CA SER A 120 -20.12 0.37 12.12
C SER A 120 -21.06 1.37 11.45
N LEU A 121 -20.53 2.46 10.88
CA LEU A 121 -21.33 3.43 10.12
C LEU A 121 -21.93 2.79 8.87
N PHE A 122 -21.14 2.03 8.10
CA PHE A 122 -21.67 1.34 6.92
C PHE A 122 -22.78 0.36 7.30
N THR A 123 -22.60 -0.38 8.39
CA THR A 123 -23.63 -1.30 8.91
C THR A 123 -24.89 -0.54 9.33
N PHE A 124 -24.76 0.55 10.09
CA PHE A 124 -25.87 1.37 10.56
C PHE A 124 -26.72 1.93 9.40
N PHE A 125 -26.07 2.35 8.30
CA PHE A 125 -26.76 2.87 7.11
C PHE A 125 -27.14 1.78 6.09
N ASN A 126 -26.96 0.49 6.40
CA ASN A 126 -27.11 -0.62 5.44
C ASN A 126 -26.33 -0.37 4.13
N ALA A 127 -25.18 0.30 4.22
CA ALA A 127 -24.32 0.55 3.08
C ALA A 127 -23.51 -0.71 2.77
N PRO A 128 -23.48 -1.16 1.51
CA PRO A 128 -22.72 -2.35 1.14
C PRO A 128 -21.22 -2.10 1.32
N THR A 129 -20.46 -3.17 1.55
CA THR A 129 -18.99 -3.17 1.55
C THR A 129 -18.49 -4.19 0.54
N ALA A 130 -17.38 -3.89 -0.13
CA ALA A 130 -16.67 -4.86 -0.95
C ALA A 130 -15.74 -5.71 -0.07
N GLN A 131 -15.28 -6.83 -0.61
CA GLN A 131 -14.28 -7.69 0.03
C GLN A 131 -13.00 -7.70 -0.80
N ASN A 132 -11.86 -7.83 -0.11
CA ASN A 132 -10.58 -8.00 -0.77
C ASN A 132 -10.44 -9.46 -1.26
N ALA A 133 -9.98 -9.65 -2.50
CA ALA A 133 -9.80 -10.96 -3.13
C ALA A 133 -8.90 -11.89 -2.30
N THR A 134 -7.86 -11.35 -1.66
CA THR A 134 -6.98 -12.11 -0.77
C THR A 134 -7.72 -12.60 0.48
N ALA A 135 -8.61 -11.78 1.05
CA ALA A 135 -9.41 -12.17 2.20
C ALA A 135 -10.45 -13.26 1.85
N ILE A 136 -11.07 -13.14 0.66
CA ILE A 136 -12.00 -14.17 0.13
C ILE A 136 -11.27 -15.50 -0.01
N GLU A 137 -10.12 -15.51 -0.69
CA GLU A 137 -9.38 -16.74 -0.96
C GLU A 137 -8.81 -17.35 0.34
N ALA A 138 -8.31 -16.52 1.25
CA ALA A 138 -7.82 -16.96 2.56
C ALA A 138 -8.92 -17.64 3.39
N THR A 139 -10.15 -17.11 3.34
CA THR A 139 -11.30 -17.67 4.06
C THR A 139 -11.79 -18.97 3.41
N LYS A 140 -11.80 -19.02 2.07
CA LYS A 140 -12.18 -20.22 1.31
C LYS A 140 -11.24 -21.41 1.58
N HIS A 141 -9.95 -21.13 1.75
CA HIS A 141 -8.92 -22.12 2.07
C HIS A 141 -8.40 -21.95 3.51
N ALA A 142 -9.33 -21.66 4.43
CA ALA A 142 -9.04 -21.35 5.84
C ALA A 142 -8.19 -22.46 6.47
N SER A 143 -6.98 -22.09 6.87
CA SER A 143 -6.04 -22.98 7.53
C SER A 143 -5.00 -22.17 8.30
N LEU A 144 -4.45 -22.72 9.38
CA LEU A 144 -3.42 -22.04 10.16
C LEU A 144 -2.19 -21.62 9.32
N PRO A 145 -1.68 -22.47 8.39
CA PRO A 145 -0.60 -22.04 7.48
C PRO A 145 -1.00 -20.89 6.55
N MET A 146 -2.25 -20.82 6.10
CA MET A 146 -2.72 -19.72 5.24
C MET A 146 -2.63 -18.38 5.96
N PHE A 147 -3.29 -18.26 7.12
CA PHE A 147 -3.30 -16.99 7.86
C PHE A 147 -1.92 -16.64 8.43
N GLY A 148 -1.18 -17.64 8.94
CA GLY A 148 0.20 -17.45 9.38
C GLY A 148 1.12 -16.97 8.26
N GLY A 149 0.98 -17.53 7.05
CA GLY A 149 1.72 -17.11 5.87
C GLY A 149 1.40 -15.67 5.45
N LEU A 150 0.12 -15.29 5.44
CA LEU A 150 -0.30 -13.93 5.11
C LEU A 150 0.17 -12.89 6.12
N ILE A 151 0.21 -13.24 7.42
CA ILE A 151 0.82 -12.40 8.46
C ILE A 151 2.30 -12.14 8.16
N VAL A 152 3.06 -13.20 7.83
CA VAL A 152 4.48 -13.08 7.51
C VAL A 152 4.70 -12.25 6.25
N VAL A 153 3.96 -12.52 5.17
CA VAL A 153 4.01 -11.75 3.92
C VAL A 153 3.68 -10.28 4.18
N SER A 154 2.67 -9.99 4.99
CA SER A 154 2.26 -8.63 5.33
C SER A 154 3.34 -7.84 6.07
N LEU A 155 3.96 -8.47 7.07
CA LEU A 155 4.98 -7.83 7.91
C LEU A 155 6.31 -7.63 7.17
N LEU A 156 6.72 -8.62 6.39
CA LEU A 156 8.06 -8.66 5.81
C LEU A 156 8.13 -8.20 4.35
N ILE A 157 7.00 -8.21 3.63
CA ILE A 157 6.98 -7.93 2.20
C ILE A 157 5.98 -6.81 1.88
N THR A 158 4.67 -7.00 2.06
CA THR A 158 3.65 -6.02 1.66
C THR A 158 3.86 -4.66 2.34
N GLY A 159 3.92 -4.62 3.68
CA GLY A 159 4.12 -3.38 4.43
C GLY A 159 5.40 -2.64 4.00
N PRO A 160 6.57 -3.29 3.97
CA PRO A 160 7.80 -2.69 3.45
C PRO A 160 7.68 -2.17 2.00
N CYS A 161 7.20 -3.00 1.07
CA CYS A 161 7.20 -2.67 -0.35
C CYS A 161 6.24 -1.52 -0.67
N GLU A 162 5.03 -1.59 -0.15
CA GLU A 162 4.02 -0.55 -0.38
C GLU A 162 4.41 0.77 0.28
N GLU A 163 4.91 0.77 1.52
CA GLU A 163 5.31 2.03 2.18
C GLU A 163 6.53 2.67 1.54
N ILE A 164 7.49 1.89 1.05
CA ILE A 164 8.62 2.44 0.30
C ILE A 164 8.10 3.12 -0.98
N LEU A 165 7.21 2.47 -1.73
CA LEU A 165 6.64 3.06 -2.94
C LEU A 165 5.81 4.30 -2.65
N PHE A 166 4.81 4.19 -1.78
CA PHE A 166 3.82 5.24 -1.60
C PHE A 166 4.32 6.39 -0.72
N ARG A 167 5.05 6.11 0.37
CA ARG A 167 5.48 7.15 1.33
C ARG A 167 6.89 7.61 1.02
N GLY A 168 7.77 6.65 0.74
CA GLY A 168 9.14 6.93 0.35
C GLY A 168 9.23 7.67 -0.99
N LEU A 169 8.72 7.04 -2.06
CA LEU A 169 8.87 7.55 -3.42
C LEU A 169 7.77 8.53 -3.81
N ILE A 170 6.50 8.11 -3.81
CA ILE A 170 5.39 8.92 -4.34
C ILE A 170 5.14 10.16 -3.48
N GLN A 171 4.87 10.00 -2.18
CA GLN A 171 4.65 11.13 -1.28
C GLN A 171 5.90 12.02 -1.23
N GLY A 172 7.08 11.44 -1.03
CA GLY A 172 8.33 12.19 -1.01
C GLY A 172 8.59 12.99 -2.31
N TYR A 173 8.26 12.43 -3.47
CA TYR A 173 8.36 13.12 -4.75
C TYR A 173 7.33 14.25 -4.88
N LEU A 174 6.07 13.99 -4.52
CA LEU A 174 5.01 15.01 -4.49
C LEU A 174 5.34 16.17 -3.55
N ARG A 175 6.06 15.94 -2.45
CA ARG A 175 6.51 17.02 -1.53
C ARG A 175 7.40 18.07 -2.18
N ARG A 176 7.98 17.82 -3.36
CA ARG A 176 8.74 18.81 -4.14
C ARG A 176 7.86 19.86 -4.82
N TYR A 177 6.59 19.52 -5.06
CA TYR A 177 5.65 20.34 -5.83
C TYR A 177 4.41 20.73 -5.01
N PHE A 178 4.14 20.01 -3.92
CA PHE A 178 2.99 20.22 -3.06
C PHE A 178 3.40 20.40 -1.59
N SER A 179 2.53 21.05 -0.81
CA SER A 179 2.65 21.10 0.65
C SER A 179 2.62 19.69 1.27
N ALA A 180 2.97 19.58 2.55
CA ALA A 180 2.89 18.31 3.28
C ALA A 180 1.49 17.69 3.19
N ILE A 181 0.47 18.50 3.43
CA ILE A 181 -0.93 18.08 3.37
C ILE A 181 -1.30 17.63 1.94
N GLY A 182 -0.94 18.41 0.92
CA GLY A 182 -1.23 18.07 -0.48
C GLY A 182 -0.59 16.76 -0.92
N ALA A 183 0.68 16.53 -0.55
CA ALA A 183 1.37 15.30 -0.87
C ALA A 183 0.77 14.08 -0.14
N ILE A 184 0.40 14.21 1.14
CA ILE A 184 -0.29 13.15 1.90
C ILE A 184 -1.63 12.80 1.24
N LEU A 185 -2.44 13.81 0.90
CA LEU A 185 -3.75 13.62 0.27
C LEU A 185 -3.61 12.90 -1.08
N LEU A 186 -2.72 13.37 -1.95
CA LEU A 186 -2.52 12.78 -3.28
C LEU A 186 -1.92 11.38 -3.19
N ALA A 187 -0.89 11.16 -2.38
CA ALA A 187 -0.32 9.83 -2.19
C ALA A 187 -1.35 8.85 -1.63
N SER A 188 -2.22 9.30 -0.73
CA SER A 188 -3.29 8.48 -0.16
C SER A 188 -4.40 8.16 -1.14
N LEU A 189 -4.73 9.10 -2.02
CA LEU A 189 -5.68 8.87 -3.10
C LEU A 189 -5.15 7.82 -4.07
N PHE A 190 -3.87 7.90 -4.44
CA PHE A 190 -3.23 6.89 -5.28
C PHE A 190 -3.16 5.53 -4.60
N PHE A 191 -2.76 5.49 -3.32
CA PHE A 191 -2.74 4.27 -2.52
C PHE A 191 -4.11 3.58 -2.48
N ALA A 192 -5.17 4.31 -2.17
CA ALA A 192 -6.51 3.74 -2.18
C ALA A 192 -6.88 3.24 -3.59
N SER A 193 -6.61 4.04 -4.62
CA SER A 193 -7.05 3.76 -5.99
C SER A 193 -6.45 2.48 -6.58
N VAL A 194 -5.20 2.12 -6.25
CA VAL A 194 -4.60 0.87 -6.76
C VAL A 194 -5.30 -0.39 -6.23
N HIS A 195 -5.99 -0.30 -5.09
CA HIS A 195 -6.72 -1.42 -4.51
C HIS A 195 -8.01 -1.75 -5.27
N LEU A 196 -8.45 -0.90 -6.20
CA LEU A 196 -9.63 -1.17 -7.04
C LEU A 196 -9.57 -2.55 -7.69
N PHE A 197 -8.38 -2.99 -8.13
CA PHE A 197 -8.18 -4.26 -8.81
C PHE A 197 -8.22 -5.49 -7.87
N ALA A 198 -8.12 -5.26 -6.56
CA ALA A 198 -8.16 -6.30 -5.55
C ALA A 198 -9.53 -6.44 -4.86
N LEU A 199 -10.48 -5.55 -5.16
CA LEU A 199 -11.79 -5.52 -4.50
C LEU A 199 -12.88 -6.21 -5.35
N GLN A 200 -13.71 -7.00 -4.69
CA GLN A 200 -14.87 -7.68 -5.26
C GLN A 200 -16.14 -7.26 -4.54
N GLY A 201 -17.16 -6.83 -5.28
CA GLY A 201 -18.44 -6.38 -4.72
C GLY A 201 -19.16 -5.39 -5.63
N SER A 202 -20.24 -4.78 -5.11
CA SER A 202 -20.95 -3.71 -5.82
C SER A 202 -20.09 -2.45 -5.94
N LEU A 203 -20.37 -1.60 -6.94
CA LEU A 203 -19.63 -0.35 -7.14
C LEU A 203 -19.68 0.57 -5.90
N SER A 204 -20.84 0.62 -5.23
CA SER A 204 -20.99 1.35 -3.96
C SER A 204 -20.19 0.73 -2.83
N GLY A 205 -20.11 -0.61 -2.76
CA GLY A 205 -19.27 -1.32 -1.79
C GLY A 205 -17.78 -1.08 -2.01
N ILE A 206 -17.33 -1.11 -3.26
CA ILE A 206 -15.94 -0.80 -3.64
C ILE A 206 -15.61 0.63 -3.21
N ARG A 207 -16.45 1.60 -3.56
CA ARG A 207 -16.27 3.00 -3.13
C ARG A 207 -16.12 3.12 -1.61
N ASN A 208 -16.96 2.46 -0.83
CA ASN A 208 -16.93 2.54 0.63
C ASN A 208 -15.62 1.97 1.22
N VAL A 209 -15.10 0.88 0.65
CA VAL A 209 -13.80 0.32 1.05
C VAL A 209 -12.64 1.24 0.62
N LEU A 210 -12.69 1.82 -0.59
CA LEU A 210 -11.69 2.79 -1.05
C LEU A 210 -11.63 4.02 -0.14
N LEU A 211 -12.77 4.50 0.37
CA LEU A 211 -12.81 5.59 1.36
C LEU A 211 -12.12 5.20 2.67
N SER A 212 -12.28 3.95 3.11
CA SER A 212 -11.62 3.42 4.31
C SER A 212 -10.11 3.33 4.10
N LEU A 213 -9.67 2.75 2.98
CA LEU A 213 -8.25 2.68 2.60
C LEU A 213 -7.62 4.07 2.45
N PHE A 214 -8.36 5.05 1.92
CA PHE A 214 -7.92 6.44 1.86
C PHE A 214 -7.70 7.00 3.26
N ALA A 215 -8.66 6.85 4.17
CA ALA A 215 -8.55 7.33 5.55
C ALA A 215 -7.37 6.68 6.30
N LEU A 216 -7.20 5.37 6.15
CA LEU A 216 -6.08 4.62 6.72
C LEU A 216 -4.74 5.09 6.15
N SER A 217 -4.68 5.34 4.84
CA SER A 217 -3.49 5.86 4.19
C SER A 217 -3.10 7.27 4.68
N LEU A 218 -4.08 8.13 5.00
CA LEU A 218 -3.79 9.45 5.57
C LEU A 218 -3.04 9.31 6.90
N ILE A 219 -3.40 8.33 7.73
CA ILE A 219 -2.74 8.07 9.01
C ILE A 219 -1.28 7.66 8.77
N LEU A 220 -1.02 6.78 7.80
CA LEU A 220 0.33 6.34 7.43
C LEU A 220 1.17 7.50 6.88
N GLY A 221 0.62 8.29 5.95
CA GLY A 221 1.30 9.44 5.35
C GLY A 221 1.62 10.53 6.39
N PHE A 222 0.72 10.77 7.33
CA PHE A 222 0.94 11.68 8.45
C PHE A 222 2.01 11.16 9.41
N ALA A 223 1.96 9.87 9.78
CA ALA A 223 2.96 9.25 10.64
C ALA A 223 4.36 9.33 10.02
N TYR A 224 4.47 9.14 8.70
CA TYR A 224 5.71 9.31 7.96
C TYR A 224 6.28 10.73 8.04
N GLU A 225 5.49 11.76 7.70
CA GLU A 225 5.94 13.17 7.79
C GLU A 225 6.31 13.53 9.24
N ARG A 226 5.56 13.01 10.21
CA ARG A 226 5.70 13.42 11.61
C ARG A 226 6.91 12.81 12.31
N THR A 227 7.30 11.60 11.90
CA THR A 227 8.39 10.83 12.51
C THR A 227 9.68 10.84 11.71
N ASP A 228 9.63 11.30 10.45
CA ASP A 228 10.79 11.37 9.58
C ASP A 228 11.51 10.02 9.45
N SER A 229 10.73 8.94 9.40
CA SER A 229 11.23 7.56 9.34
C SER A 229 10.27 6.68 8.55
N LEU A 230 10.78 6.01 7.52
CA LEU A 230 10.06 4.98 6.76
C LEU A 230 9.77 3.71 7.59
N PHE A 231 10.58 3.41 8.60
CA PHE A 231 10.33 2.24 9.45
C PHE A 231 9.02 2.37 10.23
N VAL A 232 8.62 3.60 10.59
CA VAL A 232 7.39 3.84 11.35
C VAL A 232 6.13 3.41 10.56
N PRO A 233 5.84 3.97 9.38
CA PRO A 233 4.67 3.54 8.60
C PRO A 233 4.77 2.07 8.16
N ILE A 234 5.98 1.54 7.87
CA ILE A 234 6.17 0.11 7.55
C ILE A 234 5.67 -0.78 8.69
N LEU A 235 6.11 -0.48 9.92
CA LEU A 235 5.72 -1.25 11.10
C LEU A 235 4.23 -1.09 11.41
N ILE A 236 3.67 0.12 11.25
CA ILE A 236 2.25 0.37 11.44
C ILE A 236 1.43 -0.45 10.44
N HIS A 237 1.72 -0.31 9.15
CA HIS A 237 0.97 -0.94 8.08
C HIS A 237 1.07 -2.47 8.14
N GLY A 238 2.30 -3.01 8.21
CA GLY A 238 2.51 -4.46 8.30
C GLY A 238 1.83 -5.06 9.54
N SER A 239 1.88 -4.39 10.68
CA SER A 239 1.20 -4.85 11.91
C SER A 239 -0.31 -4.78 11.80
N TYR A 240 -0.85 -3.71 11.20
CA TYR A 240 -2.29 -3.58 10.98
C TYR A 240 -2.82 -4.72 10.11
N ASN A 241 -2.17 -5.01 8.98
CA ASN A 241 -2.55 -6.13 8.11
C ASN A 241 -2.42 -7.47 8.84
N ALA A 242 -1.35 -7.68 9.61
CA ALA A 242 -1.18 -8.88 10.41
C ALA A 242 -2.30 -9.07 11.43
N ILE A 243 -2.76 -8.01 12.09
CA ILE A 243 -3.88 -8.04 13.03
C ILE A 243 -5.18 -8.42 12.30
N LEU A 244 -5.43 -7.85 11.11
CA LEU A 244 -6.60 -8.19 10.31
C LEU A 244 -6.60 -9.66 9.89
N PHE A 245 -5.47 -10.19 9.40
CA PHE A 245 -5.36 -11.61 9.04
C PHE A 245 -5.44 -12.54 10.25
N ALA A 246 -4.89 -12.14 11.40
CA ALA A 246 -5.04 -12.89 12.64
C ALA A 246 -6.50 -12.96 13.09
N ASN A 247 -7.21 -11.82 13.06
CA ASN A 247 -8.63 -11.76 13.40
C ASN A 247 -9.47 -12.59 12.43
N LEU A 248 -9.23 -12.46 11.12
CA LEU A 248 -9.91 -13.24 10.09
C LEU A 248 -9.67 -14.74 10.28
N GLY A 249 -8.45 -15.14 10.64
CA GLY A 249 -8.11 -16.52 10.95
C GLY A 249 -8.85 -17.05 12.17
N LEU A 250 -8.91 -16.26 13.25
CA LEU A 250 -9.65 -16.63 14.46
C LEU A 250 -11.14 -16.85 14.17
N THR A 251 -11.77 -15.99 13.36
CA THR A 251 -13.20 -16.11 13.02
C THR A 251 -13.51 -17.14 11.95
N SER A 252 -12.51 -17.60 11.18
CA SER A 252 -12.70 -18.56 10.09
C SER A 252 -12.39 -20.00 10.50
N LEU A 253 -11.56 -20.18 11.54
CA LEU A 253 -11.13 -21.50 12.01
C LEU A 253 -11.95 -22.04 13.19
N TYR A 254 -12.67 -21.15 13.89
CA TYR A 254 -13.43 -21.44 15.11
C TYR A 254 -14.81 -20.79 15.03
#